data_AF-A0A2G6I1B2-F1
#
_entry.id   AF-A0A2G6I1B2-F1
#
_cell.length_a   1.000
_cell.length_b   1.000
_cell.length_c   1.000
_cell.angle_alpha   90.00
_cell.angle_beta   90.00
_cell.angle_gamma   90.00
#
_symmetry.space_group_name_H-M   'P 1'
#
loop_
_entity.id
_entity.type
_entity.pdbx_description
1 polymer ?
#
loop_
_entity_poly.entity_id
_entity_poly.type
_entity_poly.pdbx_seq_one_letter_code
_entity_poly.pdbx_strand_id
1 'polypeptide(L)'
;MLPASIRNNQLNVLARRAGYNLALRHFRTAQGFAGDIGDGFNLADVLNEALKAERIQEFQIRPILNILLAEKFGYSFVSENLKNDVEDISNPAKIISSWTNLQVVLVYTDTNLGIHLLNPEVPESWEAALPLSCDEHVVCYVGSQNEVDSSVLTAAARDVFTLLYGGRIRSKAAYRASSEWKQVFKAPEEPPAPAPSAAAQRAAAHMAASNEAESASGAPDISMPPSGGSRKLTAKIAVNVTNELFHNGNVEAWKRIIESYRFKYPQLDVLIWYEGERINDINALFKWGKVKHGTPIMFSVAGDNPRDISRLRKYLFEGASQRFEAFLHGGPGTILQLF
;
A
#
# COMPACT_ATOMS: atom_id res chain seq x y z
N MET A 1 -11.12 -43.46 -6.90
CA MET A 1 -9.73 -43.43 -7.43
C MET A 1 -9.64 -42.32 -8.47
N LEU A 2 -8.95 -41.23 -8.15
CA LEU A 2 -8.56 -40.18 -9.12
C LEU A 2 -7.07 -40.39 -9.46
N PRO A 3 -6.65 -40.16 -10.72
CA PRO A 3 -5.36 -40.62 -11.22
C PRO A 3 -4.22 -39.77 -10.68
N ALA A 4 -3.16 -40.46 -10.29
CA ALA A 4 -1.95 -39.94 -9.70
C ALA A 4 -1.05 -39.20 -10.71
N SER A 5 -1.41 -37.98 -11.11
CA SER A 5 -0.56 -37.13 -11.96
C SER A 5 -0.34 -35.70 -11.46
N ILE A 6 -0.48 -35.47 -10.15
CA ILE A 6 0.01 -34.25 -9.48
C ILE A 6 0.98 -34.67 -8.36
N ARG A 7 2.10 -35.27 -8.75
CA ARG A 7 3.27 -35.58 -7.91
C ARG A 7 4.47 -35.08 -8.72
N ASN A 8 5.42 -34.28 -8.28
CA ASN A 8 5.83 -33.77 -6.98
C ASN A 8 6.64 -32.51 -7.29
N ASN A 9 6.26 -31.34 -6.77
CA ASN A 9 7.13 -30.15 -6.67
C ASN A 9 6.58 -29.12 -5.66
N GLN A 10 5.50 -29.41 -4.93
CA GLN A 10 4.86 -28.48 -3.98
C GLN A 10 5.82 -28.06 -2.84
N LEU A 11 6.76 -28.93 -2.47
CA LEU A 11 7.76 -28.66 -1.45
C LEU A 11 9.08 -28.10 -2.01
N ASN A 12 9.17 -27.82 -3.32
CA ASN A 12 10.42 -27.30 -3.91
C ASN A 12 10.86 -25.97 -3.32
N VAL A 13 9.90 -25.15 -2.87
CA VAL A 13 10.20 -23.92 -2.15
C VAL A 13 10.96 -24.23 -0.84
N LEU A 14 10.64 -25.32 -0.16
CA LEU A 14 11.31 -25.75 1.08
C LEU A 14 12.59 -26.56 0.82
N ALA A 15 12.74 -27.16 -0.36
CA ALA A 15 13.92 -27.92 -0.73
C ALA A 15 15.18 -27.04 -0.88
N ARG A 16 15.03 -25.73 -1.07
CA ARG A 16 16.14 -24.77 -1.12
C ARG A 16 16.22 -23.99 0.18
N ARG A 17 17.43 -23.80 0.71
CA ARG A 17 17.70 -22.99 1.91
C ARG A 17 17.03 -21.62 1.87
N ALA A 18 17.04 -20.97 0.70
CA ALA A 18 16.43 -19.66 0.52
C ALA A 18 14.90 -19.69 0.75
N GLY A 19 14.18 -20.65 0.17
CA GLY A 19 12.74 -20.74 0.33
C GLY A 19 12.31 -21.33 1.67
N TYR A 20 13.11 -22.24 2.26
CA TYR A 20 12.92 -22.65 3.66
C TYR A 20 13.03 -21.46 4.61
N ASN A 21 14.09 -20.64 4.47
CA ASN A 21 14.27 -19.44 5.30
C ASN A 21 13.18 -18.40 5.06
N LEU A 22 12.69 -18.26 3.82
CA LEU A 22 11.57 -17.39 3.51
C LEU A 22 10.30 -17.83 4.24
N ALA A 23 9.95 -19.11 4.15
CA ALA A 23 8.79 -19.67 4.85
C ALA A 23 8.93 -19.54 6.37
N LEU A 24 10.11 -19.87 6.93
CA LEU A 24 10.37 -19.76 8.36
C LEU A 24 10.24 -18.32 8.88
N ARG A 25 10.76 -17.33 8.14
CA ARG A 25 10.57 -15.91 8.47
C ARG A 25 9.10 -15.54 8.44
N HIS A 26 8.39 -15.93 7.40
CA HIS A 26 6.96 -15.67 7.30
C HIS A 26 6.18 -16.27 8.47
N PHE A 27 6.44 -17.53 8.84
CA PHE A 27 5.77 -18.16 9.99
C PHE A 27 6.09 -17.46 11.31
N ARG A 28 7.35 -17.04 11.53
CA ARG A 28 7.71 -16.27 12.73
C ARG A 28 6.99 -14.94 12.79
N THR A 29 6.94 -14.23 11.65
CA THR A 29 6.20 -12.97 11.54
C THR A 29 4.70 -13.17 11.80
N ALA A 30 4.08 -14.18 11.15
CA ALA A 30 2.67 -14.50 11.34
C ALA A 30 2.35 -14.84 12.81
N GLN A 31 3.17 -15.68 13.46
CA GLN A 31 2.96 -16.03 14.87
C GLN A 31 3.13 -14.83 15.81
N GLY A 32 3.91 -13.82 15.42
CA GLY A 32 4.06 -12.58 16.19
C GLY A 32 2.74 -11.86 16.43
N PHE A 33 1.81 -11.92 15.48
CA PHE A 33 0.49 -11.28 15.58
C PHE A 33 -0.55 -12.10 16.36
N ALA A 34 -0.23 -13.33 16.75
CA ALA A 34 -1.20 -14.16 17.44
C ALA A 34 -1.50 -13.68 18.86
N GLY A 35 -0.53 -13.02 19.51
CA GLY A 35 -0.76 -12.38 20.81
C GLY A 35 -1.82 -11.29 20.69
N ASP A 36 -1.72 -10.44 19.66
CA ASP A 36 -2.64 -9.32 19.46
C ASP A 36 -4.10 -9.77 19.34
N ILE A 37 -4.36 -10.86 18.60
CA ILE A 37 -5.71 -11.43 18.47
C ILE A 37 -6.19 -12.01 19.81
N GLY A 38 -5.31 -12.68 20.54
CA GLY A 38 -5.61 -13.25 21.86
C GLY A 38 -5.95 -12.17 22.90
N ASP A 39 -5.31 -11.00 22.78
CA ASP A 39 -5.58 -9.82 23.60
C ASP A 39 -6.86 -9.09 23.18
N GLY A 40 -7.48 -9.49 22.06
CA GLY A 40 -8.75 -8.95 21.59
C GLY A 40 -8.64 -7.83 20.57
N PHE A 41 -7.45 -7.57 20.02
CA PHE A 41 -7.29 -6.63 18.90
C PHE A 41 -7.85 -7.23 17.62
N ASN A 42 -8.40 -6.37 16.75
CA ASN A 42 -8.83 -6.77 15.42
C ASN A 42 -7.63 -6.91 14.49
N LEU A 43 -7.50 -8.07 13.84
CA LEU A 43 -6.34 -8.36 13.00
C LEU A 43 -6.23 -7.43 11.78
N ALA A 44 -7.33 -6.86 11.26
CA ALA A 44 -7.25 -5.87 10.18
C ALA A 44 -6.42 -4.65 10.62
N ASP A 45 -6.66 -4.13 11.82
CA ASP A 45 -5.99 -2.94 12.33
C ASP A 45 -4.50 -3.21 12.59
N VAL A 46 -4.22 -4.36 13.22
CA VAL A 46 -2.86 -4.82 13.51
C VAL A 46 -2.04 -4.96 12.22
N LEU A 47 -2.61 -5.58 11.19
CA LEU A 47 -1.92 -5.80 9.92
C LEU A 47 -1.83 -4.53 9.08
N ASN A 48 -2.85 -3.66 9.09
CA ASN A 48 -2.78 -2.35 8.46
C ASN A 48 -1.62 -1.52 9.03
N GLU A 49 -1.44 -1.53 10.35
CA GLU A 49 -0.29 -0.87 10.98
C GLU A 49 1.03 -1.57 10.65
N ALA A 50 1.05 -2.90 10.59
CA ALA A 50 2.24 -3.64 10.18
C ALA A 50 2.64 -3.39 8.72
N LEU A 51 1.68 -3.13 7.83
CA LEU A 51 1.92 -2.72 6.44
C LEU A 51 2.47 -1.29 6.40
N LYS A 52 1.86 -0.35 7.13
CA LYS A 52 2.34 1.04 7.22
C LYS A 52 3.77 1.12 7.76
N ALA A 53 4.09 0.31 8.76
CA ALA A 53 5.41 0.21 9.37
C ALA A 53 6.38 -0.73 8.62
N GLU A 54 6.01 -1.20 7.41
CA GLU A 54 6.83 -2.08 6.56
C GLU A 54 7.31 -3.39 7.24
N ARG A 55 6.61 -3.82 8.31
CA ARG A 55 6.91 -5.08 9.02
C ARG A 55 6.46 -6.31 8.25
N ILE A 56 5.48 -6.13 7.36
CA ILE A 56 4.98 -7.14 6.42
C ILE A 56 4.72 -6.51 5.05
N GLN A 57 4.63 -7.36 4.03
CA GLN A 57 4.28 -6.98 2.66
C GLN A 57 2.89 -7.50 2.28
N GLU A 58 2.27 -6.88 1.29
CA GLU A 58 0.89 -7.18 0.88
C GLU A 58 0.64 -8.67 0.56
N PHE A 59 1.59 -9.34 -0.12
CA PHE A 59 1.46 -10.76 -0.45
C PHE A 59 1.41 -11.68 0.79
N GLN A 60 1.87 -11.19 1.95
CA GLN A 60 1.85 -11.94 3.21
C GLN A 60 0.51 -11.88 3.91
N ILE A 61 -0.37 -10.95 3.55
CA ILE A 61 -1.66 -10.72 4.21
C ILE A 61 -2.53 -11.97 4.19
N ARG A 62 -2.84 -12.52 3.00
CA ARG A 62 -3.75 -13.67 2.88
C ARG A 62 -3.24 -14.91 3.62
N PRO A 63 -1.96 -15.31 3.51
CA PRO A 63 -1.42 -16.40 4.34
C PRO A 63 -1.51 -16.14 5.84
N ILE A 64 -1.21 -14.92 6.30
CA ILE A 64 -1.31 -14.56 7.74
C ILE A 64 -2.75 -14.69 8.21
N LEU A 65 -3.71 -14.10 7.50
CA LEU A 65 -5.13 -14.20 7.83
C LEU A 65 -5.60 -15.65 7.90
N ASN A 66 -5.24 -16.48 6.92
CA ASN A 66 -5.68 -17.88 6.91
C ASN A 66 -5.07 -18.67 8.08
N ILE A 67 -3.77 -18.51 8.33
CA ILE A 67 -3.08 -19.21 9.44
C ILE A 67 -3.62 -18.77 10.79
N LEU A 68 -3.89 -17.47 10.97
CA LEU A 68 -4.34 -16.95 12.25
C LEU A 68 -5.84 -17.09 12.42
N LEU A 69 -6.64 -16.45 11.57
CA LEU A 69 -8.09 -16.42 11.76
C LEU A 69 -8.70 -17.79 11.56
N ALA A 70 -8.50 -18.43 10.40
CA ALA A 70 -9.16 -19.70 10.10
C ALA A 70 -8.56 -20.88 10.87
N GLU A 71 -7.25 -21.09 10.78
CA GLU A 71 -6.61 -22.30 11.33
C GLU A 71 -6.39 -22.23 12.85
N LYS A 72 -5.88 -21.11 13.38
CA LYS A 72 -5.50 -20.99 14.80
C LYS A 72 -6.66 -20.58 15.70
N PHE A 73 -7.45 -19.60 15.28
CA PHE A 73 -8.53 -19.03 16.08
C PHE A 73 -9.94 -19.49 15.66
N GLY A 74 -10.05 -20.36 14.66
CA GLY A 74 -11.33 -21.00 14.29
C GLY A 74 -12.38 -20.06 13.72
N TYR A 75 -11.99 -18.93 13.14
CA TYR A 75 -12.90 -18.02 12.46
C TYR A 75 -13.55 -18.75 11.28
N SER A 76 -14.86 -18.57 11.12
CA SER A 76 -15.56 -18.95 9.90
C SER A 76 -15.45 -17.83 8.88
N PHE A 77 -15.47 -18.17 7.59
CA PHE A 77 -15.40 -17.17 6.54
C PHE A 77 -16.37 -17.44 5.39
N VAL A 78 -16.80 -16.36 4.75
CA VAL A 78 -17.60 -16.39 3.52
C VAL A 78 -16.96 -15.44 2.53
N SER A 79 -16.82 -15.88 1.28
CA SER A 79 -16.32 -15.08 0.17
C SER A 79 -17.42 -14.88 -0.87
N GLU A 80 -17.66 -13.65 -1.29
CA GLU A 80 -18.56 -13.31 -2.40
C GLU A 80 -17.93 -12.18 -3.23
N ASN A 81 -18.26 -12.15 -4.51
CA ASN A 81 -18.14 -10.92 -5.29
C ASN A 81 -19.30 -9.99 -4.89
N LEU A 82 -19.03 -8.70 -4.73
CA LEU A 82 -20.03 -7.73 -4.34
C LEU A 82 -21.13 -7.64 -5.40
N LYS A 83 -22.39 -7.65 -4.96
CA LYS A 83 -23.56 -7.62 -5.86
C LYS A 83 -23.96 -6.22 -6.30
N ASN A 84 -23.59 -5.22 -5.51
CA ASN A 84 -23.85 -3.80 -5.70
C ASN A 84 -22.63 -3.02 -5.19
N ASP A 85 -22.49 -1.79 -5.66
CA ASP A 85 -21.54 -0.84 -5.06
C ASP A 85 -21.90 -0.56 -3.59
N VAL A 86 -20.89 -0.41 -2.75
CA VAL A 86 -21.03 -0.03 -1.34
C VAL A 86 -20.43 1.36 -1.15
N GLU A 87 -21.29 2.36 -1.01
CA GLU A 87 -20.91 3.77 -0.89
C GLU A 87 -20.78 4.22 0.58
N ASP A 88 -21.61 3.65 1.47
CA ASP A 88 -21.67 4.01 2.88
C ASP A 88 -21.77 2.77 3.78
N ILE A 89 -21.04 2.82 4.88
CA ILE A 89 -20.96 1.74 5.87
C ILE A 89 -21.43 2.19 7.24
N SER A 90 -21.88 3.43 7.41
CA SER A 90 -22.27 4.00 8.71
C SER A 90 -23.31 3.15 9.44
N ASN A 91 -24.32 2.67 8.74
CA ASN A 91 -25.36 1.82 9.32
C ASN A 91 -24.87 0.37 9.57
N PRO A 92 -24.25 -0.33 8.58
CA PRO A 92 -23.60 -1.62 8.83
C PRO A 92 -22.63 -1.61 10.01
N ALA A 93 -21.71 -0.63 10.05
CA ALA A 93 -20.74 -0.43 11.12
C ALA A 93 -21.42 -0.36 12.48
N LYS A 94 -22.40 0.54 12.63
CA LYS A 94 -23.16 0.69 13.89
C LYS A 94 -23.81 -0.61 14.36
N ILE A 95 -24.38 -1.40 13.45
CA ILE A 95 -25.02 -2.68 13.78
C ILE A 95 -23.96 -3.71 14.21
N ILE A 96 -22.87 -3.82 13.44
CA ILE A 96 -21.78 -4.78 13.70
C ILE A 96 -21.03 -4.44 14.99
N SER A 97 -20.82 -3.15 15.30
CA SER A 97 -20.23 -2.73 16.58
C SER A 97 -21.07 -3.17 17.79
N SER A 98 -22.36 -3.44 17.62
CA SER A 98 -23.21 -3.99 18.69
C SER A 98 -23.03 -5.50 18.93
N TRP A 99 -22.23 -6.18 18.11
CA TRP A 99 -21.94 -7.62 18.24
C TRP A 99 -20.76 -7.83 19.18
N THR A 100 -20.99 -7.72 20.48
CA THR A 100 -19.92 -7.79 21.49
C THR A 100 -19.24 -9.16 21.60
N ASN A 101 -19.90 -10.25 21.17
CA ASN A 101 -19.30 -11.60 21.20
C ASN A 101 -18.48 -11.93 19.95
N LEU A 102 -18.63 -11.16 18.86
CA LEU A 102 -18.07 -11.50 17.55
C LEU A 102 -17.09 -10.44 17.07
N GLN A 103 -15.96 -10.86 16.51
CA GLN A 103 -15.05 -9.98 15.80
C GLN A 103 -15.18 -10.23 14.29
N VAL A 104 -15.24 -9.15 13.50
CA VAL A 104 -15.39 -9.18 12.04
C VAL A 104 -14.15 -8.60 11.39
N VAL A 105 -13.61 -9.31 10.41
CA VAL A 105 -12.49 -8.87 9.57
C VAL A 105 -12.88 -9.03 8.12
N LEU A 106 -12.80 -7.96 7.33
CA LEU A 106 -13.12 -7.98 5.91
C LEU A 106 -11.85 -7.81 5.08
N VAL A 107 -11.75 -8.58 4.00
CA VAL A 107 -10.65 -8.52 3.04
C VAL A 107 -11.24 -8.18 1.69
N TYR A 108 -11.16 -6.92 1.32
CA TYR A 108 -11.58 -6.42 0.02
C TYR A 108 -10.40 -6.47 -0.95
N THR A 109 -10.64 -6.97 -2.15
CA THR A 109 -9.64 -7.04 -3.22
C THR A 109 -10.04 -6.09 -4.34
N ASP A 110 -9.47 -4.89 -4.28
CA ASP A 110 -9.61 -3.87 -5.32
C ASP A 110 -8.76 -4.25 -6.53
N THR A 111 -9.35 -4.19 -7.72
CA THR A 111 -8.66 -4.56 -8.96
C THR A 111 -7.50 -3.63 -9.32
N ASN A 112 -7.49 -2.40 -8.79
CA ASN A 112 -6.52 -1.35 -9.07
C ASN A 112 -5.59 -1.06 -7.88
N LEU A 113 -6.12 -1.12 -6.65
CA LEU A 113 -5.43 -0.70 -5.42
C LEU A 113 -4.93 -1.87 -4.57
N GLY A 114 -5.31 -3.11 -4.90
CA GLY A 114 -4.84 -4.31 -4.21
C GLY A 114 -5.72 -4.71 -3.02
N ILE A 115 -5.10 -5.23 -1.97
CA ILE A 115 -5.83 -5.76 -0.81
C ILE A 115 -6.06 -4.67 0.25
N HIS A 116 -7.32 -4.49 0.62
CA HIS A 116 -7.73 -3.66 1.76
C HIS A 116 -8.22 -4.54 2.91
N LEU A 117 -7.69 -4.31 4.10
CA LEU A 117 -8.15 -4.93 5.34
C LEU A 117 -9.06 -3.98 6.08
N LEU A 118 -10.31 -4.38 6.29
CA LEU A 118 -11.35 -3.52 6.81
C LEU A 118 -11.85 -4.05 8.15
N ASN A 119 -11.87 -3.17 9.16
CA ASN A 119 -12.55 -3.41 10.42
C ASN A 119 -13.84 -2.56 10.42
N PRO A 120 -15.05 -3.16 10.42
CA PRO A 120 -16.30 -2.40 10.41
C PRO A 120 -16.49 -1.50 11.63
N GLU A 121 -15.71 -1.68 12.71
CA GLU A 121 -15.77 -0.86 13.92
C GLU A 121 -14.85 0.37 13.85
N VAL A 122 -13.97 0.45 12.85
CA VAL A 122 -12.96 1.51 12.70
C VAL A 122 -13.16 2.21 11.35
N PRO A 123 -13.80 3.40 11.32
CA PRO A 123 -14.11 4.13 10.09
C PRO A 123 -12.89 4.41 9.21
N GLU A 124 -11.73 4.72 9.81
CA GLU A 124 -10.52 5.06 9.04
C GLU A 124 -10.06 3.91 8.13
N SER A 125 -10.38 2.65 8.48
CA SER A 125 -10.04 1.49 7.64
C SER A 125 -10.81 1.47 6.31
N TRP A 126 -11.96 2.16 6.24
CA TRP A 126 -12.84 2.18 5.07
C TRP A 126 -12.62 3.39 4.16
N GLU A 127 -12.08 4.50 4.67
CA GLU A 127 -11.93 5.75 3.91
C GLU A 127 -11.12 5.56 2.61
N ALA A 128 -10.09 4.71 2.65
CA ALA A 128 -9.24 4.44 1.50
C ALA A 128 -9.80 3.37 0.55
N ALA A 129 -10.84 2.64 0.96
CA ALA A 129 -11.45 1.56 0.18
C ALA A 129 -12.78 1.96 -0.44
N LEU A 130 -13.51 2.92 0.15
CA LEU A 130 -14.80 3.36 -0.35
C LEU A 130 -14.67 4.25 -1.61
N PRO A 131 -15.59 4.10 -2.58
CA PRO A 131 -16.66 3.10 -2.63
C PRO A 131 -16.14 1.70 -2.99
N LEU A 132 -16.75 0.65 -2.39
CA LEU A 132 -16.46 -0.71 -2.83
C LEU A 132 -17.21 -0.99 -4.13
N SER A 133 -16.51 -1.45 -5.16
CA SER A 133 -17.09 -1.65 -6.48
C SER A 133 -17.82 -2.99 -6.60
N CYS A 134 -18.94 -3.00 -7.34
CA CYS A 134 -19.64 -4.21 -7.75
C CYS A 134 -18.69 -5.17 -8.48
N ASP A 135 -18.97 -6.47 -8.37
CA ASP A 135 -18.19 -7.59 -8.90
C ASP A 135 -16.76 -7.75 -8.33
N GLU A 136 -16.32 -6.86 -7.44
CA GLU A 136 -15.05 -7.03 -6.72
C GLU A 136 -15.18 -7.97 -5.52
N HIS A 137 -14.07 -8.63 -5.20
CA HIS A 137 -14.09 -9.78 -4.31
C HIS A 137 -13.86 -9.39 -2.85
N VAL A 138 -14.77 -9.84 -1.97
CA VAL A 138 -14.68 -9.64 -0.52
C VAL A 138 -14.70 -10.99 0.21
N VAL A 139 -13.79 -11.16 1.17
CA VAL A 139 -13.86 -12.24 2.18
C VAL A 139 -14.21 -11.64 3.53
N CYS A 140 -15.27 -12.16 4.15
CA CYS A 140 -15.65 -11.82 5.51
C CYS A 140 -15.26 -12.96 6.45
N TYR A 141 -14.36 -12.70 7.40
CA TYR A 141 -14.02 -13.59 8.51
C TYR A 141 -14.78 -13.14 9.76
N VAL A 142 -15.35 -14.11 10.48
CA VAL A 142 -16.03 -13.88 11.75
C VAL A 142 -15.58 -14.92 12.76
N GLY A 143 -15.15 -14.45 13.93
CA GLY A 143 -14.76 -15.27 15.06
C GLY A 143 -15.37 -14.75 16.35
N SER A 144 -15.17 -15.49 17.44
CA SER A 144 -15.72 -15.17 18.75
C SER A 144 -14.69 -15.45 19.84
N GLN A 145 -14.82 -14.75 20.98
CA GLN A 145 -14.04 -15.07 22.17
C GLN A 145 -14.54 -16.35 22.84
N ASN A 146 -15.86 -16.48 22.95
CA ASN A 146 -16.50 -17.65 23.52
C ASN A 146 -16.65 -18.74 22.44
N GLU A 147 -16.77 -19.98 22.88
CA GLU A 147 -17.07 -21.09 21.98
C GLU A 147 -18.47 -20.89 21.36
N VAL A 148 -18.49 -20.75 20.04
CA VAL A 148 -19.69 -20.54 19.23
C VAL A 148 -19.63 -21.49 18.05
N ASP A 149 -20.75 -22.12 17.73
CA ASP A 149 -20.85 -23.04 16.60
C ASP A 149 -20.46 -22.34 15.28
N SER A 150 -19.68 -23.03 14.44
CA SER A 150 -19.25 -22.51 13.14
C SER A 150 -20.41 -22.10 12.22
N SER A 151 -21.57 -22.75 12.36
CA SER A 151 -22.79 -22.39 11.64
C SER A 151 -23.31 -20.99 12.01
N VAL A 152 -23.18 -20.59 13.27
CA VAL A 152 -23.55 -19.26 13.77
C VAL A 152 -22.57 -18.21 13.26
N LEU A 153 -21.26 -18.50 13.28
CA LEU A 153 -20.23 -17.62 12.72
C LEU A 153 -20.41 -17.42 11.21
N THR A 154 -20.69 -18.50 10.48
CA THR A 154 -20.99 -18.46 9.04
C THR A 154 -22.26 -17.65 8.76
N ALA A 155 -23.29 -17.79 9.59
CA ALA A 155 -24.50 -16.97 9.49
C ALA A 155 -24.22 -15.49 9.76
N ALA A 156 -23.33 -15.16 10.70
CA ALA A 156 -22.91 -13.80 10.97
C ALA A 156 -22.16 -13.19 9.78
N ALA A 157 -21.27 -13.95 9.14
CA ALA A 157 -20.58 -13.50 7.92
C ALA A 157 -21.58 -13.16 6.79
N ARG A 158 -22.62 -13.97 6.61
CA ARG A 158 -23.70 -13.68 5.64
C ARG A 158 -24.58 -12.48 6.04
N ASP A 159 -24.80 -12.29 7.33
CA ASP A 159 -25.51 -11.12 7.86
C ASP A 159 -24.70 -9.83 7.57
N VAL A 160 -23.36 -9.88 7.62
CA VAL A 160 -22.50 -8.75 7.21
C VAL A 160 -22.76 -8.38 5.75
N PHE A 161 -22.72 -9.35 4.81
CA PHE A 161 -23.04 -9.07 3.40
C PHE A 161 -24.46 -8.52 3.22
N THR A 162 -25.43 -9.06 3.96
CA THR A 162 -26.81 -8.54 3.94
C THR A 162 -26.88 -7.08 4.35
N LEU A 163 -26.11 -6.68 5.38
CA LEU A 163 -26.01 -5.29 5.82
C LEU A 163 -25.31 -4.40 4.79
N LEU A 164 -24.22 -4.86 4.18
CA LEU A 164 -23.51 -4.11 3.12
C LEU A 164 -24.43 -3.79 1.93
N TYR A 165 -25.37 -4.68 1.61
CA TYR A 165 -26.37 -4.46 0.57
C TYR A 165 -27.62 -3.67 1.05
N GLY A 166 -27.58 -3.05 2.22
CA GLY A 166 -28.69 -2.26 2.78
C GLY A 166 -29.84 -3.07 3.36
N GLY A 167 -29.68 -4.39 3.49
CA GLY A 167 -30.65 -5.29 4.09
C GLY A 167 -30.80 -5.11 5.60
N ARG A 168 -31.86 -5.70 6.16
CA ARG A 168 -32.12 -5.71 7.61
C ARG A 168 -31.93 -7.12 8.16
N ILE A 169 -31.29 -7.23 9.32
CA ILE A 169 -31.09 -8.50 10.03
C ILE A 169 -31.87 -8.53 11.33
N ARG A 170 -32.18 -9.74 11.82
CA ARG A 170 -32.72 -9.93 13.16
C ARG A 170 -31.57 -10.04 14.16
N SER A 171 -31.69 -9.35 15.29
CA SER A 171 -30.71 -9.47 16.38
C SER A 171 -30.71 -10.89 16.94
N LYS A 172 -29.54 -11.53 16.96
CA LYS A 172 -29.35 -12.87 17.53
C LYS A 172 -28.59 -12.74 18.85
N ALA A 173 -29.06 -13.43 19.90
CA ALA A 173 -28.44 -13.37 21.22
C ALA A 173 -26.97 -13.83 21.19
N ALA A 174 -26.66 -14.84 20.37
CA ALA A 174 -25.30 -15.37 20.22
C ALA A 174 -24.25 -14.35 19.73
N TYR A 175 -24.68 -13.21 19.16
CA TYR A 175 -23.77 -12.17 18.68
C TYR A 175 -23.32 -11.24 19.81
N ARG A 176 -23.94 -11.33 20.98
CA ARG A 176 -23.71 -10.45 22.13
C ARG A 176 -23.23 -11.25 23.32
N ALA A 177 -22.18 -10.75 23.95
CA ALA A 177 -21.67 -11.21 25.24
C ALA A 177 -21.83 -10.08 26.26
N SER A 178 -21.88 -10.44 27.54
CA SER A 178 -21.94 -9.47 28.65
C SER A 178 -20.59 -8.84 28.97
N SER A 179 -19.48 -9.42 28.49
CA SER A 179 -18.11 -8.94 28.70
C SER A 179 -17.58 -8.24 27.45
N GLU A 180 -16.96 -7.07 27.64
CA GLU A 180 -16.19 -6.39 26.61
C GLU A 180 -14.77 -6.96 26.58
N TRP A 181 -14.39 -7.58 25.46
CA TRP A 181 -13.06 -8.17 25.26
C TRP A 181 -12.32 -7.58 24.07
N LYS A 182 -13.03 -6.88 23.17
CA LYS A 182 -12.44 -6.23 22.01
C LYS A 182 -11.63 -5.04 22.47
N GLN A 183 -10.43 -4.89 21.92
CA GLN A 183 -9.59 -3.74 22.13
C GLN A 183 -9.40 -2.96 20.84
N VAL A 184 -9.32 -1.64 20.96
CA VAL A 184 -8.94 -0.77 19.85
C VAL A 184 -7.42 -0.77 19.75
N PHE A 185 -6.90 -1.22 18.62
CA PHE A 185 -5.47 -1.21 18.39
C PHE A 185 -4.98 0.24 18.22
N LYS A 186 -4.03 0.65 19.05
CA LYS A 186 -3.34 1.93 18.91
C LYS A 186 -1.88 1.64 18.58
N ALA A 187 -1.40 2.20 17.48
CA ALA A 187 0.01 2.12 17.14
C ALA A 187 0.85 2.67 18.30
N PRO A 188 1.95 2.00 18.69
CA PRO A 188 2.89 2.57 19.65
C PRO A 188 3.39 3.93 19.13
N GLU A 189 3.26 4.99 19.93
CA GLU A 189 3.82 6.30 19.58
C GLU A 189 5.33 6.14 19.36
N GLU A 190 5.83 6.56 18.18
CA GLU A 190 7.27 6.59 17.95
C GLU A 190 7.91 7.49 19.02
N PRO A 191 8.95 7.00 19.73
CA PRO A 191 9.66 7.84 20.68
C PRO A 191 10.18 9.07 19.95
N PRO A 192 10.07 10.28 20.55
CA PRO A 192 10.48 11.51 19.89
C PRO A 192 11.92 11.39 19.43
N ALA A 193 12.15 11.72 18.16
CA ALA A 193 13.47 11.65 17.55
C ALA A 193 14.51 12.33 18.46
N PRO A 194 15.67 11.68 18.72
CA PRO A 194 16.69 12.28 19.56
C PRO A 194 17.11 13.63 18.98
N ALA A 195 17.11 14.66 19.83
CA ALA A 195 17.48 16.01 19.43
C ALA A 195 18.84 15.99 18.69
N PRO A 196 18.98 16.71 17.56
CA PRO A 196 20.20 16.70 16.79
C PRO A 196 21.38 17.15 17.65
N SER A 197 22.47 16.38 17.64
CA SER A 197 23.64 16.67 18.45
C SER A 197 24.24 18.03 18.07
N ALA A 198 24.90 18.69 19.02
CA ALA A 198 25.57 19.98 18.80
C ALA A 198 26.60 19.95 17.64
N ALA A 199 27.07 18.76 17.23
CA ALA A 199 27.92 18.57 16.06
C ALA A 199 27.16 18.75 14.73
N ALA A 200 25.90 18.30 14.65
CA ALA A 200 25.02 18.51 13.49
C ALA A 200 24.60 19.99 13.35
N GLN A 201 24.41 20.69 14.47
CA GLN A 201 24.11 22.12 14.46
C GLN A 201 25.31 22.98 14.01
N ARG A 202 26.54 22.58 14.38
CA ARG A 202 27.77 23.26 13.90
C ARG A 202 28.03 23.02 12.41
N ALA A 203 27.70 21.84 11.89
CA ALA A 203 27.80 21.56 10.45
C ALA A 203 26.78 22.38 9.63
N ALA A 204 25.55 22.55 10.14
CA ALA A 204 24.54 23.40 9.51
C ALA A 204 24.92 24.89 9.52
N ALA A 205 25.53 25.39 10.60
CA ALA A 205 26.04 26.75 10.68
C ALA A 205 27.21 27.01 9.71
N HIS A 206 28.07 26.02 9.47
CA HIS A 206 29.17 26.13 8.53
C HIS A 206 28.73 26.07 7.05
N MET A 207 27.62 25.38 6.75
CA MET A 207 27.02 25.36 5.40
C MET A 207 26.20 26.61 5.08
N ALA A 208 25.61 27.26 6.10
CA ALA A 208 24.88 28.52 5.93
C ALA A 208 25.82 29.69 5.59
N ALA A 209 27.02 29.74 6.20
CA ALA A 209 27.99 30.81 5.95
C ALA A 209 28.69 30.74 4.57
N SER A 210 28.65 29.59 3.89
CA SER A 210 29.24 29.39 2.56
C SER A 210 28.28 29.68 1.40
N ASN A 211 27.00 29.90 1.66
CA ASN A 211 25.98 30.22 0.62
C ASN A 211 25.59 31.70 0.55
N GLU A 212 26.14 32.57 1.42
CA GLU A 212 25.83 34.01 1.46
C GLU A 212 26.78 34.90 0.62
N ALA A 213 27.74 34.32 -0.12
CA ALA A 213 28.66 35.09 -0.95
C ALA A 213 28.29 35.13 -2.45
N GLU A 214 27.28 34.40 -2.91
CA GLU A 214 27.00 34.27 -4.34
C GLU A 214 25.51 34.14 -4.64
N SER A 215 24.71 35.19 -4.37
CA SER A 215 23.40 35.44 -5.02
C SER A 215 22.83 36.82 -4.61
N ALA A 216 23.47 37.89 -5.06
CA ALA A 216 22.86 39.22 -5.11
C ALA A 216 22.25 39.43 -6.51
N SER A 217 20.96 39.13 -6.67
CA SER A 217 20.14 39.58 -7.82
C SER A 217 18.66 39.30 -7.51
N GLY A 218 17.90 40.36 -7.25
CA GLY A 218 16.54 40.30 -6.73
C GLY A 218 15.44 39.95 -7.75
N ALA A 219 14.37 39.35 -7.25
CA ALA A 219 12.96 39.45 -7.65
C ALA A 219 12.11 38.67 -6.62
N PRO A 220 10.82 38.99 -6.43
CA PRO A 220 10.16 38.92 -5.13
C PRO A 220 9.66 37.52 -4.73
N ASP A 221 9.59 37.39 -3.41
CA ASP A 221 9.02 36.32 -2.60
C ASP A 221 7.53 36.08 -2.95
N ILE A 222 7.24 34.94 -3.59
CA ILE A 222 5.89 34.38 -3.63
C ILE A 222 5.82 33.31 -2.54
N SER A 223 5.31 33.73 -1.39
CA SER A 223 4.87 32.85 -0.32
C SER A 223 3.73 31.94 -0.84
N MET A 224 4.04 30.65 -1.02
CA MET A 224 3.00 29.65 -1.26
C MET A 224 2.36 29.23 0.08
N PRO A 225 1.04 29.33 0.24
CA PRO A 225 0.35 28.70 1.36
C PRO A 225 0.33 27.16 1.18
N PRO A 226 0.30 26.38 2.27
CA PRO A 226 0.19 24.93 2.19
C PRO A 226 -1.21 24.55 1.72
N SER A 227 -1.36 24.12 0.47
CA SER A 227 -2.63 23.54 0.01
C SER A 227 -2.63 22.03 0.23
N GLY A 228 -3.23 21.63 1.34
CA GLY A 228 -3.81 20.31 1.51
C GLY A 228 -4.99 20.18 0.53
N GLY A 229 -4.83 19.29 -0.43
CA GLY A 229 -5.86 18.86 -1.37
C GLY A 229 -5.35 17.59 -2.07
N SER A 230 -6.14 16.51 -2.02
CA SER A 230 -5.81 15.23 -2.66
C SER A 230 -5.64 15.44 -4.18
N ARG A 231 -4.39 15.57 -4.64
CA ARG A 231 -4.08 15.70 -6.07
C ARG A 231 -4.54 14.45 -6.80
N LYS A 232 -5.43 14.60 -7.78
CA LYS A 232 -5.84 13.52 -8.67
C LYS A 232 -4.62 12.92 -9.37
N LEU A 233 -4.57 11.60 -9.41
CA LEU A 233 -3.47 10.84 -9.97
C LEU A 233 -3.86 10.23 -11.32
N THR A 234 -3.00 10.31 -12.33
CA THR A 234 -3.22 9.55 -13.57
C THR A 234 -3.00 8.06 -13.35
N ALA A 235 -3.55 7.24 -14.25
CA ALA A 235 -3.16 5.84 -14.39
C ALA A 235 -1.63 5.70 -14.49
N LYS A 236 -1.09 4.62 -13.94
CA LYS A 236 0.34 4.35 -13.97
C LYS A 236 0.78 3.93 -15.38
N ILE A 237 1.81 4.59 -15.89
CA ILE A 237 2.56 4.25 -17.10
C ILE A 237 3.62 3.23 -16.71
N ALA A 238 3.48 1.99 -17.14
CA ALA A 238 4.51 0.97 -16.99
C ALA A 238 5.60 1.14 -18.05
N VAL A 239 6.82 1.44 -17.63
CA VAL A 239 7.98 1.59 -18.52
C VAL A 239 8.94 0.44 -18.26
N ASN A 240 9.02 -0.47 -19.21
CA ASN A 240 9.93 -1.60 -19.12
C ASN A 240 11.35 -1.15 -19.49
N VAL A 241 12.32 -1.52 -18.66
CA VAL A 241 13.73 -1.30 -18.97
C VAL A 241 14.16 -2.26 -20.08
N THR A 242 14.48 -1.70 -21.26
CA THR A 242 14.80 -2.47 -22.47
C THR A 242 16.30 -2.61 -22.73
N ASN A 243 17.15 -1.83 -22.05
CA ASN A 243 18.60 -2.00 -22.11
C ASN A 243 19.04 -3.30 -21.40
N GLU A 244 20.13 -3.89 -21.90
CA GLU A 244 20.77 -5.05 -21.27
C GLU A 244 21.38 -4.69 -19.90
N LEU A 245 21.89 -3.46 -19.76
CA LEU A 245 22.26 -2.86 -18.48
C LEU A 245 21.59 -1.49 -18.31
N PHE A 246 20.87 -1.33 -17.20
CA PHE A 246 20.36 -0.02 -16.78
C PHE A 246 21.53 0.80 -16.22
N HIS A 247 21.83 1.93 -16.85
CA HIS A 247 23.00 2.75 -16.52
C HIS A 247 22.60 4.07 -15.86
N ASN A 248 23.57 4.73 -15.23
CA ASN A 248 23.37 6.08 -14.67
C ASN A 248 22.83 7.08 -15.71
N GLY A 249 23.22 6.91 -16.97
CA GLY A 249 22.72 7.73 -18.08
C GLY A 249 21.20 7.65 -18.28
N ASN A 250 20.58 6.48 -18.05
CA ASN A 250 19.12 6.33 -18.13
C ASN A 250 18.41 7.12 -17.01
N VAL A 251 18.98 7.10 -15.81
CA VAL A 251 18.48 7.87 -14.67
C VAL A 251 18.59 9.37 -14.92
N GLU A 252 19.73 9.83 -15.44
CA GLU A 252 19.92 11.23 -15.81
C GLU A 252 19.00 11.68 -16.94
N ALA A 253 18.77 10.83 -17.95
CA ALA A 253 17.81 11.10 -19.01
C ALA A 253 16.39 11.29 -18.43
N TRP A 254 15.95 10.41 -17.54
CA TRP A 254 14.65 10.54 -16.88
C TRP A 254 14.55 11.78 -16.00
N LYS A 255 15.60 12.15 -15.26
CA LYS A 255 15.62 13.42 -14.51
C LYS A 255 15.35 14.60 -15.43
N ARG A 256 16.04 14.67 -16.56
CA ARG A 256 15.90 15.77 -17.54
C ARG A 256 14.54 15.79 -18.23
N ILE A 257 13.96 14.62 -18.51
CA ILE A 257 12.59 14.51 -19.04
C ILE A 257 11.57 15.03 -18.02
N ILE A 258 11.68 14.60 -16.76
CA ILE A 258 10.78 15.00 -15.68
C ILE A 258 10.92 16.50 -15.38
N GLU A 259 12.14 17.01 -15.36
CA GLU A 259 12.43 18.42 -15.17
C GLU A 259 11.82 19.27 -16.30
N SER A 260 11.98 18.88 -17.56
CA SER A 260 11.34 19.52 -18.71
C SER A 260 9.80 19.54 -18.58
N TYR A 261 9.20 18.44 -18.13
CA TYR A 261 7.76 18.34 -17.92
C TYR A 261 7.26 19.25 -16.80
N ARG A 262 7.93 19.24 -15.64
CA ARG A 262 7.62 20.10 -14.49
C ARG A 262 7.83 21.58 -14.81
N PHE A 263 8.82 21.91 -15.64
CA PHE A 263 9.06 23.28 -16.07
C PHE A 263 7.89 23.83 -16.90
N LYS A 264 7.36 23.04 -17.85
CA LYS A 264 6.18 23.44 -18.63
C LYS A 264 4.87 23.40 -17.83
N TYR A 265 4.76 22.47 -16.89
CA TYR A 265 3.57 22.27 -16.06
C TYR A 265 3.92 22.32 -14.56
N PRO A 266 4.16 23.51 -13.97
CA PRO A 266 4.62 23.63 -12.58
C PRO A 266 3.66 23.06 -11.53
N GLN A 267 2.37 22.99 -11.86
CA GLN A 267 1.31 22.44 -11.02
C GLN A 267 1.20 20.90 -11.08
N LEU A 268 1.90 20.26 -12.02
CA LEU A 268 1.90 18.81 -12.19
C LEU A 268 3.20 18.22 -11.66
N ASP A 269 3.07 17.09 -10.97
CA ASP A 269 4.21 16.35 -10.46
C ASP A 269 4.27 14.95 -11.08
N VAL A 270 5.45 14.53 -11.52
CA VAL A 270 5.68 13.15 -11.97
C VAL A 270 6.18 12.36 -10.79
N LEU A 271 5.39 11.38 -10.35
CA LEU A 271 5.82 10.45 -9.32
C LEU A 271 6.29 9.15 -10.00
N ILE A 272 7.13 8.42 -9.28
CA ILE A 272 7.78 7.23 -9.78
C ILE A 272 7.56 6.12 -8.75
N TRP A 273 7.23 4.93 -9.21
CA TRP A 273 7.10 3.75 -8.37
C TRP A 273 7.98 2.62 -8.87
N TYR A 274 8.57 1.90 -7.93
CA TYR A 274 9.38 0.72 -8.17
C TYR A 274 8.91 -0.38 -7.22
N GLU A 275 8.52 -1.55 -7.76
CA GLU A 275 7.99 -2.67 -6.98
C GLU A 275 6.81 -2.30 -6.04
N GLY A 276 6.01 -1.31 -6.44
CA GLY A 276 4.83 -0.82 -5.68
C GLY A 276 5.12 0.37 -4.76
N GLU A 277 6.39 0.62 -4.43
CA GLU A 277 6.81 1.73 -3.56
C GLU A 277 7.01 3.02 -4.34
N ARG A 278 6.57 4.16 -3.80
CA ARG A 278 6.89 5.48 -4.36
C ARG A 278 8.35 5.80 -4.05
N ILE A 279 9.14 6.07 -5.08
CA ILE A 279 10.52 6.55 -4.91
C ILE A 279 10.55 8.08 -4.99
N ASN A 280 11.15 8.71 -3.99
CA ASN A 280 11.33 10.17 -3.94
C ASN A 280 12.64 10.61 -4.60
N ASP A 281 13.67 9.76 -4.53
CA ASP A 281 14.95 9.96 -5.19
C ASP A 281 15.13 8.94 -6.31
N ILE A 282 15.05 9.40 -7.56
CA ILE A 282 15.22 8.55 -8.74
C ILE A 282 16.62 7.91 -8.80
N ASN A 283 17.63 8.50 -8.15
CA ASN A 283 18.96 7.88 -8.04
C ASN A 283 18.95 6.57 -7.26
N ALA A 284 17.95 6.34 -6.41
CA ALA A 284 17.81 5.10 -5.66
C ALA A 284 17.62 3.87 -6.57
N LEU A 285 17.16 4.07 -7.82
CA LEU A 285 17.06 3.03 -8.84
C LEU A 285 18.43 2.48 -9.29
N PHE A 286 19.50 3.25 -9.11
CA PHE A 286 20.85 2.90 -9.56
C PHE A 286 21.66 2.11 -8.52
N LYS A 287 21.15 1.91 -7.29
CA LYS A 287 21.85 1.09 -6.28
C LYS A 287 22.04 -0.34 -6.82
N TRP A 288 23.30 -0.76 -6.94
CA TRP A 288 23.74 -1.94 -7.68
C TRP A 288 22.86 -3.17 -7.38
N GLY A 289 22.08 -3.59 -8.38
CA GLY A 289 21.28 -4.82 -8.33
C GLY A 289 19.77 -4.66 -8.12
N LYS A 290 19.23 -3.44 -7.93
CA LYS A 290 17.78 -3.24 -7.84
C LYS A 290 17.06 -3.47 -9.17
N VAL A 291 17.39 -2.70 -10.20
CA VAL A 291 16.65 -2.74 -11.48
C VAL A 291 17.23 -3.79 -12.43
N LYS A 292 16.42 -4.79 -12.78
CA LYS A 292 16.77 -5.85 -13.76
C LYS A 292 16.13 -5.55 -15.13
N HIS A 293 16.71 -6.12 -16.18
CA HIS A 293 16.11 -6.11 -17.52
C HIS A 293 14.67 -6.66 -17.45
N GLY A 294 13.73 -5.94 -18.07
CA GLY A 294 12.31 -6.30 -18.06
C GLY A 294 11.53 -5.93 -16.79
N THR A 295 12.18 -5.38 -15.74
CA THR A 295 11.43 -4.87 -14.58
C THR A 295 10.67 -3.58 -14.98
N PRO A 296 9.35 -3.52 -14.75
CA PRO A 296 8.58 -2.32 -15.02
C PRO A 296 8.84 -1.26 -13.95
N ILE A 297 9.17 -0.06 -14.39
CA ILE A 297 9.20 1.15 -13.56
C ILE A 297 7.93 1.93 -13.87
N MET A 298 7.14 2.23 -12.84
CA MET A 298 5.85 2.86 -13.03
C MET A 298 5.98 4.37 -12.86
N PHE A 299 5.29 5.13 -13.69
CA PHE A 299 5.22 6.59 -13.62
C PHE A 299 3.77 7.05 -13.64
N SER A 300 3.46 8.19 -13.06
CA SER A 300 2.12 8.75 -13.04
C SER A 300 2.23 10.21 -12.65
N VAL A 301 1.23 10.97 -13.06
CA VAL A 301 1.22 12.41 -12.91
C VAL A 301 0.17 12.77 -11.86
N ALA A 302 0.58 13.52 -10.85
CA ALA A 302 -0.27 14.06 -9.81
C ALA A 302 -0.57 15.53 -10.11
N GLY A 303 -1.84 15.90 -10.08
CA GLY A 303 -2.31 17.28 -10.26
C GLY A 303 -3.55 17.36 -11.14
N ASP A 304 -4.11 18.56 -11.22
CA ASP A 304 -5.36 18.78 -11.95
C ASP A 304 -5.12 18.88 -13.46
N ASN A 305 -5.98 18.20 -14.23
CA ASN A 305 -6.01 18.21 -15.69
C ASN A 305 -4.64 17.91 -16.38
N PRO A 306 -4.09 16.71 -16.18
CA PRO A 306 -2.79 16.30 -16.72
C PRO A 306 -2.72 16.42 -18.26
N ARG A 307 -1.69 17.07 -18.79
CA ARG A 307 -1.47 17.32 -20.24
C ARG A 307 -0.23 16.60 -20.77
N ASP A 308 -0.16 16.42 -22.09
CA ASP A 308 0.98 15.83 -22.80
C ASP A 308 1.41 14.43 -22.29
N ILE A 309 0.51 13.68 -21.65
CA ILE A 309 0.80 12.36 -21.06
C ILE A 309 1.30 11.36 -22.11
N SER A 310 0.77 11.39 -23.33
CA SER A 310 1.24 10.54 -24.43
C SER A 310 2.68 10.86 -24.84
N ARG A 311 3.07 12.14 -24.82
CA ARG A 311 4.44 12.59 -25.12
C ARG A 311 5.39 12.25 -23.97
N LEU A 312 4.94 12.44 -22.72
CA LEU A 312 5.68 12.05 -21.53
C LEU A 312 5.96 10.55 -21.52
N ARG A 313 4.92 9.73 -21.76
CA ARG A 313 5.04 8.28 -21.94
C ARG A 313 6.13 7.95 -22.96
N LYS A 314 6.07 8.54 -24.16
CA LYS A 314 7.05 8.30 -25.22
C LYS A 314 8.49 8.57 -24.75
N TYR A 315 8.74 9.74 -24.16
CA TYR A 315 10.10 10.08 -23.70
C TYR A 315 10.57 9.22 -22.53
N LEU A 316 9.68 8.84 -21.61
CA LEU A 316 10.04 7.90 -20.54
C LEU A 316 10.47 6.53 -21.11
N PHE A 317 9.79 6.01 -22.15
CA PHE A 317 10.22 4.80 -22.85
C PHE A 317 11.57 4.99 -23.57
N GLU A 318 11.79 6.12 -24.23
CA GLU A 318 13.07 6.40 -24.91
C GLU A 318 14.23 6.53 -23.91
N GLY A 319 14.00 7.18 -22.76
CA GLY A 319 14.96 7.29 -21.65
C GLY A 319 15.33 5.94 -21.00
N ALA A 320 14.47 4.93 -21.13
CA ALA A 320 14.71 3.55 -20.65
C ALA A 320 15.39 2.63 -21.69
N SER A 321 15.69 3.17 -22.88
CA SER A 321 16.24 2.44 -24.03
C SER A 321 17.65 2.93 -24.37
N GLN A 322 18.27 2.37 -25.41
CA GLN A 322 19.56 2.84 -25.95
C GLN A 322 19.52 4.29 -26.46
N ARG A 323 18.32 4.86 -26.63
CA ARG A 323 18.14 6.26 -27.08
C ARG A 323 18.28 7.30 -25.96
N PHE A 324 18.58 6.89 -24.74
CA PHE A 324 18.67 7.79 -23.58
C PHE A 324 19.67 8.96 -23.78
N GLU A 325 20.71 8.75 -24.59
CA GLU A 325 21.74 9.77 -24.89
C GLU A 325 21.16 11.02 -25.55
N ALA A 326 20.02 10.89 -26.26
CA ALA A 326 19.31 12.02 -26.85
C ALA A 326 18.83 13.04 -25.79
N PHE A 327 18.74 12.66 -24.52
CA PHE A 327 18.36 13.54 -23.42
C PHE A 327 19.56 14.04 -22.61
N LEU A 328 20.79 13.67 -22.97
CA LEU A 328 22.00 14.03 -22.20
C LEU A 328 22.78 15.23 -22.77
N HIS A 329 22.25 15.89 -23.80
CA HIS A 329 22.87 17.08 -24.38
C HIS A 329 22.62 18.36 -23.55
N GLY A 330 23.54 19.32 -23.60
CA GLY A 330 23.47 20.56 -22.81
C GLY A 330 24.13 20.43 -21.43
N GLY A 331 24.61 21.55 -20.90
CA GLY A 331 25.34 21.61 -19.62
C GLY A 331 24.47 21.23 -18.42
N PRO A 332 25.08 20.88 -17.27
CA PRO A 332 24.34 20.64 -16.01
C PRO A 332 23.39 21.80 -15.69
N GLY A 333 22.13 21.51 -15.37
CA GLY A 333 21.10 22.53 -15.10
C GLY A 333 20.38 23.09 -16.34
N THR A 334 20.73 22.65 -17.55
CA THR A 334 19.99 23.04 -18.76
C THR A 334 18.69 22.27 -18.87
N ILE A 335 17.55 22.98 -18.80
CA ILE A 335 16.23 22.38 -19.01
C ILE A 335 16.01 22.14 -20.50
N LEU A 336 15.73 20.88 -20.86
CA LEU A 336 15.42 20.50 -22.23
C LEU A 336 14.05 21.05 -22.66
N GLN A 337 13.92 21.47 -23.92
CA GLN A 337 12.64 21.93 -24.50
C GLN A 337 11.90 20.75 -25.15
N LEU A 338 11.47 19.76 -24.34
CA LEU A 338 10.83 18.54 -24.84
C LEU A 338 9.31 18.67 -24.96
N PHE A 339 8.71 19.49 -24.09
CA PHE A 339 7.26 19.65 -23.99
C PHE A 339 6.80 20.95 -24.61
#